data_AF-A0A2M7PNQ8-F1
#
_entry.id   AF-A0A2M7PNQ8-F1
#
_cell.length_a   1.000
_cell.length_b   1.000
_cell.length_c   1.000
_cell.angle_alpha   90.00
_cell.angle_beta   90.00
_cell.angle_gamma   90.00
#
_symmetry.space_group_name_H-M   'P 1'
#
loop_
_entity.id
_entity.type
_entity.pdbx_description
1 polymer ?
#
loop_
_entity_poly.entity_id
_entity_poly.type
_entity_poly.pdbx_seq_one_letter_code
_entity_poly.pdbx_strand_id
1 'polypeptide(L)'
;MKKLIILSVVFLLGMSRLSAQSAWEVKVDWQIDVNSTCDDVMLNYGYLVAITIIDEANNNAVVTYNSYVVLPSGTYSYTFNSAQVGVEDYCALQHDDAPSFKIFVDVQMRDPSGEQFCGQKSTNASYSCSYFGTNGVGIPILTIY
;
A
#
# COMPACT_ATOMS: atom_id res chain seq x y z
N MET A 1 -30.46 -17.67 -35.88
CA MET A 1 -30.13 -16.55 -34.97
C MET A 1 -29.52 -17.10 -33.68
N LYS A 2 -28.24 -17.50 -33.69
CA LYS A 2 -27.58 -18.16 -32.52
C LYS A 2 -26.08 -17.81 -32.37
N LYS A 3 -25.60 -16.70 -32.95
CA LYS A 3 -24.16 -16.40 -33.02
C LYS A 3 -23.71 -15.07 -32.38
N LEU A 4 -24.53 -14.47 -31.52
CA LEU A 4 -24.25 -13.14 -30.93
C LEU A 4 -24.06 -13.10 -29.40
N ILE A 5 -24.03 -14.25 -28.71
CA ILE A 5 -23.98 -14.28 -27.22
C ILE A 5 -22.57 -14.57 -26.67
N ILE A 6 -21.60 -14.98 -27.50
CA ILE A 6 -20.28 -15.41 -27.00
C ILE A 6 -19.28 -14.25 -26.88
N LEU A 7 -19.53 -13.10 -27.51
CA LEU A 7 -18.55 -12.00 -27.55
C LEU A 7 -18.55 -11.09 -26.30
N SER A 8 -19.58 -11.16 -25.45
CA SER A 8 -19.69 -10.29 -24.25
C SER A 8 -19.01 -10.86 -23.00
N VAL A 9 -18.69 -12.17 -22.97
CA VAL A 9 -18.09 -12.80 -21.78
C VAL A 9 -16.57 -12.61 -21.72
N VAL A 10 -15.90 -12.45 -22.88
CA VAL A 10 -14.43 -12.28 -22.93
C VAL A 10 -14.00 -10.86 -22.53
N PHE A 11 -14.88 -9.86 -22.69
CA PHE A 11 -14.58 -8.48 -22.23
C PHE A 11 -14.79 -8.29 -20.71
N LEU A 12 -15.49 -9.21 -20.05
CA LEU A 12 -15.76 -9.17 -18.60
C LEU A 12 -14.66 -9.86 -17.75
N LEU A 13 -13.74 -10.60 -18.36
CA LEU A 13 -12.66 -11.31 -17.66
C LEU A 13 -11.32 -10.56 -17.66
N GLY A 14 -11.24 -9.37 -18.27
CA GLY A 14 -10.01 -8.60 -18.43
C GLY A 14 -9.79 -7.45 -17.43
N MET A 15 -10.70 -7.19 -16.48
CA MET A 15 -10.64 -5.98 -15.62
C MET A 15 -10.60 -6.25 -14.12
N SER A 16 -10.27 -7.45 -13.67
CA SER A 16 -10.33 -7.78 -12.24
C SER A 16 -9.02 -7.54 -11.48
N ARG A 17 -8.32 -6.41 -11.66
CA ARG A 17 -7.26 -5.95 -10.70
C ARG A 17 -7.06 -4.43 -10.59
N LEU A 18 -8.03 -3.60 -10.99
CA LEU A 18 -8.06 -2.21 -10.54
C LEU A 18 -8.91 -2.16 -9.28
N SER A 19 -8.31 -2.47 -8.13
CA SER A 19 -8.83 -1.93 -6.87
C SER A 19 -8.72 -0.42 -6.98
N ALA A 20 -9.83 0.24 -7.35
CA ALA A 20 -9.92 1.68 -7.36
C ALA A 20 -9.65 2.16 -5.93
N GLN A 21 -8.56 2.89 -5.74
CA GLN A 21 -8.23 3.50 -4.47
C GLN A 21 -9.15 4.70 -4.26
N SER A 22 -9.65 4.86 -3.03
CA SER A 22 -10.44 6.03 -2.67
C SER A 22 -9.53 7.18 -2.23
N ALA A 23 -10.06 8.40 -2.26
CA ALA A 23 -9.36 9.56 -1.72
C ALA A 23 -8.85 9.30 -0.28
N TRP A 24 -7.68 9.85 0.04
CA TRP A 24 -7.03 9.79 1.36
C TRP A 24 -6.51 8.41 1.81
N GLU A 25 -6.62 7.39 0.97
CA GLU A 25 -6.09 6.06 1.27
C GLU A 25 -4.63 5.92 0.78
N VAL A 26 -3.89 4.95 1.33
CA VAL A 26 -2.56 4.54 0.82
C VAL A 26 -2.57 3.05 0.51
N LYS A 27 -2.28 2.69 -0.74
CA LYS A 27 -2.31 1.31 -1.25
C LYS A 27 -0.88 0.84 -1.42
N VAL A 28 -0.59 -0.29 -0.81
CA VAL A 28 0.70 -0.97 -0.86
C VAL A 28 0.50 -2.29 -1.57
N ASP A 29 1.16 -2.45 -2.72
CA ASP A 29 1.22 -3.71 -3.45
C ASP A 29 2.64 -4.29 -3.33
N TRP A 30 2.75 -5.61 -3.23
CA TRP A 30 4.05 -6.30 -3.24
C TRP A 30 3.99 -7.61 -4.01
N GLN A 31 5.17 -8.08 -4.39
CA GLN A 31 5.39 -9.36 -5.01
C GLN A 31 6.65 -10.00 -4.44
N ILE A 32 6.81 -11.29 -4.64
CA ILE A 32 7.99 -12.04 -4.21
C ILE A 32 8.82 -12.33 -5.44
N ASP A 33 10.13 -12.07 -5.36
CA ASP A 33 11.03 -12.50 -6.43
C ASP A 33 11.08 -14.03 -6.47
N VAL A 34 10.71 -14.57 -7.63
CA VAL A 34 10.71 -16.01 -7.92
C VAL A 34 12.10 -16.66 -7.84
N ASN A 35 13.16 -15.85 -7.81
CA ASN A 35 14.54 -16.33 -7.64
C ASN A 35 15.05 -16.14 -6.21
N SER A 36 14.24 -15.60 -5.30
CA SER A 36 14.62 -15.41 -3.91
C SER A 36 14.41 -16.67 -3.08
N THR A 37 15.16 -16.79 -1.98
CA THR A 37 14.93 -17.83 -0.97
C THR A 37 13.63 -17.61 -0.19
N CYS A 38 12.93 -16.50 -0.43
CA CYS A 38 11.64 -16.20 0.18
C CYS A 38 10.49 -17.01 -0.41
N ASP A 39 10.68 -17.64 -1.57
CA ASP A 39 9.63 -18.43 -2.23
C ASP A 39 9.42 -19.82 -1.59
N ASP A 40 10.40 -20.33 -0.82
CA ASP A 40 10.53 -21.77 -0.57
C ASP A 40 9.56 -22.38 0.46
N VAL A 41 8.81 -21.62 1.29
CA VAL A 41 7.86 -22.23 2.27
C VAL A 41 6.65 -21.33 2.59
N MET A 42 5.69 -21.17 1.67
CA MET A 42 4.62 -20.16 1.78
C MET A 42 3.40 -20.51 2.66
N LEU A 43 3.21 -21.77 3.06
CA LEU A 43 1.89 -22.21 3.53
C LEU A 43 1.45 -21.63 4.90
N ASN A 44 2.38 -21.10 5.70
CA ASN A 44 2.06 -20.60 7.06
C ASN A 44 2.68 -19.23 7.42
N TYR A 45 3.23 -18.50 6.44
CA TYR A 45 3.81 -17.17 6.70
C TYR A 45 2.76 -16.06 6.61
N GLY A 46 2.89 -15.04 7.45
CA GLY A 46 2.08 -13.84 7.39
C GLY A 46 2.88 -12.67 6.81
N TYR A 47 2.18 -11.58 6.50
CA TYR A 47 2.80 -10.30 6.22
C TYR A 47 2.51 -9.32 7.34
N LEU A 48 3.52 -8.60 7.79
CA LEU A 48 3.35 -7.35 8.51
C LEU A 48 3.61 -6.22 7.52
N VAL A 49 2.61 -5.36 7.31
CA VAL A 49 2.74 -4.18 6.47
C VAL A 49 2.64 -2.97 7.38
N ALA A 50 3.61 -2.06 7.33
CA ALA A 50 3.63 -0.84 8.12
C ALA A 50 3.82 0.40 7.24
N ILE A 51 3.21 1.52 7.64
CA ILE A 51 3.40 2.84 7.05
C ILE A 51 3.78 3.89 8.09
N THR A 52 4.64 4.82 7.68
CA THR A 52 4.89 6.07 8.39
C THR A 52 4.79 7.20 7.38
N ILE A 53 4.10 8.28 7.75
CA ILE A 53 3.92 9.45 6.90
C ILE A 53 4.40 10.67 7.68
N ILE A 54 5.30 11.43 7.07
CA ILE A 54 5.82 12.68 7.62
C ILE A 54 5.56 13.81 6.64
N ASP A 55 5.30 15.00 7.16
CA ASP A 55 5.29 16.24 6.38
C ASP A 55 6.69 16.87 6.41
N GLU A 56 7.41 16.77 5.30
CA GLU A 56 8.77 17.31 5.15
C GLU A 56 8.82 18.84 5.02
N ALA A 57 7.68 19.49 4.69
CA ALA A 57 7.60 20.94 4.64
C ALA A 57 7.47 21.55 6.05
N ASN A 58 6.67 20.92 6.92
CA ASN A 58 6.41 21.41 8.27
C ASN A 58 7.30 20.70 9.32
N ASN A 59 8.62 20.88 9.24
CA ASN A 59 9.62 20.36 10.19
C ASN A 59 9.61 18.83 10.41
N ASN A 60 9.28 18.03 9.39
CA ASN A 60 9.10 16.58 9.52
C ASN A 60 8.04 16.19 10.55
N ALA A 61 6.96 16.96 10.63
CA ALA A 61 5.82 16.65 11.48
C ALA A 61 5.28 15.26 11.14
N VAL A 62 5.15 14.40 12.15
CA VAL A 62 4.63 13.04 11.95
C VAL A 62 3.12 13.12 11.82
N VAL A 63 2.61 12.68 10.67
CA VAL A 63 1.17 12.59 10.38
C VAL A 63 0.64 11.21 10.77
N THR A 64 1.35 10.17 10.36
CA THR A 64 1.08 8.78 10.77
C THR A 64 2.35 8.20 11.37
N TYR A 65 2.25 7.71 12.61
CA TYR A 65 3.33 6.95 13.22
C TYR A 65 3.07 5.45 13.11
N ASN A 66 3.89 4.73 12.34
CA ASN A 66 3.95 3.26 12.29
C ASN A 66 2.58 2.58 12.38
N SER A 67 1.66 2.92 11.47
CA SER A 67 0.40 2.18 11.33
C SER A 67 0.70 0.86 10.65
N TYR A 68 0.36 -0.27 11.29
CA TYR A 68 0.69 -1.59 10.76
C TYR A 68 -0.48 -2.57 10.80
N VAL A 69 -0.44 -3.57 9.92
CA VAL A 69 -1.44 -4.62 9.81
C VAL A 69 -0.76 -5.96 9.56
N VAL A 70 -1.25 -6.99 10.24
CA VAL A 70 -0.83 -8.38 10.03
C VAL A 70 -1.84 -9.07 9.12
N LEU A 71 -1.34 -9.70 8.06
CA LEU A 71 -2.11 -10.31 6.99
C LEU A 71 -1.72 -11.78 6.82
N PRO A 72 -2.64 -12.65 6.39
CA PRO A 72 -2.34 -14.05 6.13
C PRO A 72 -1.47 -14.23 4.87
N SER A 73 -0.90 -15.43 4.73
CA SER A 73 -0.23 -15.88 3.49
C SER A 73 -1.10 -15.66 2.27
N GLY A 74 -0.46 -15.42 1.12
CA GLY A 74 -1.14 -15.19 -0.16
C GLY A 74 -1.77 -13.80 -0.33
N THR A 75 -1.66 -12.92 0.67
CA THR A 75 -1.99 -11.50 0.51
C THR A 75 -0.81 -10.75 -0.12
N TYR A 76 -1.07 -9.97 -1.17
CA TYR A 76 -0.03 -9.24 -1.92
C TYR A 76 -0.36 -7.75 -2.09
N SER A 77 -1.35 -7.29 -1.34
CA SER A 77 -1.89 -5.94 -1.42
C SER A 77 -2.57 -5.57 -0.11
N TYR A 78 -2.38 -4.34 0.35
CA TYR A 78 -3.12 -3.79 1.47
C TYR A 78 -3.37 -2.29 1.27
N THR A 79 -4.58 -1.84 1.59
CA THR A 79 -4.95 -0.43 1.56
C THR A 79 -5.13 0.06 2.99
N PHE A 80 -4.29 1.01 3.41
CA PHE A 80 -4.50 1.80 4.61
C PHE A 80 -5.60 2.83 4.32
N ASN A 81 -6.69 2.75 5.08
CA ASN A 81 -7.81 3.67 4.92
C ASN A 81 -7.48 5.07 5.46
N SER A 82 -8.34 6.04 5.18
CA SER A 82 -8.14 7.43 5.58
C SER A 82 -7.89 7.61 7.09
N ALA A 83 -8.57 6.84 7.94
CA ALA A 83 -8.39 6.90 9.39
C ALA A 83 -7.02 6.35 9.85
N GLN A 84 -6.51 5.31 9.18
CA GLN A 84 -5.17 4.77 9.45
C GLN A 84 -4.05 5.69 8.96
N VAL A 85 -4.34 6.49 7.94
CA VAL A 85 -3.41 7.42 7.29
C VAL A 85 -3.43 8.79 7.99
N GLY A 86 -4.58 9.30 8.44
CA GLY A 86 -4.71 10.57 9.16
C GLY A 86 -4.36 11.83 8.36
N VAL A 87 -4.03 11.70 7.07
CA VAL A 87 -3.64 12.82 6.20
C VAL A 87 -4.81 13.75 5.89
N GLU A 88 -6.04 13.23 5.82
CA GLU A 88 -7.23 14.06 5.60
C GLU A 88 -7.41 15.09 6.73
N ASP A 89 -7.44 14.60 7.97
CA ASP A 89 -7.55 15.45 9.15
C ASP A 89 -6.37 16.42 9.26
N TYR A 90 -5.15 15.96 8.97
CA TYR A 90 -3.97 16.81 8.95
C TYR A 90 -4.09 17.94 7.91
N CYS A 91 -4.51 17.63 6.69
CA CYS A 91 -4.69 18.60 5.61
C CYS A 91 -5.82 19.61 5.84
N ALA A 92 -6.76 19.32 6.74
CA ALA A 92 -7.82 20.26 7.13
C ALA A 92 -7.34 21.33 8.13
N LEU A 93 -6.16 21.14 8.75
CA LEU A 93 -5.57 22.10 9.67
C LEU A 93 -4.80 23.22 8.95
N GLN A 94 -4.59 24.33 9.65
CA GLN A 94 -3.70 25.38 9.20
C GLN A 94 -2.24 25.03 9.54
N HIS A 95 -1.36 25.15 8.55
CA HIS A 95 0.08 24.88 8.66
C HIS A 95 0.88 26.12 8.26
N ASP A 96 2.14 26.18 8.70
CA ASP A 96 3.05 27.28 8.37
C ASP A 96 3.42 27.24 6.89
N ASP A 97 3.71 26.04 6.38
CA ASP A 97 3.99 25.77 4.97
C ASP A 97 2.96 24.82 4.36
N ALA A 98 2.82 24.86 3.03
CA ALA A 98 1.96 23.90 2.31
C ALA A 98 2.50 22.46 2.52
N PRO A 99 1.69 21.52 3.04
CA PRO A 99 2.17 20.18 3.37
C PRO A 99 2.77 19.42 2.18
N SER A 100 3.92 18.78 2.41
CA SER A 100 4.60 17.89 1.47
C SER A 100 4.95 16.57 2.18
N PHE A 101 4.34 15.48 1.75
CA PHE A 101 4.44 14.21 2.45
C PHE A 101 5.50 13.29 1.88
N LYS A 102 6.19 12.64 2.80
CA LYS A 102 7.07 11.50 2.57
C LYS A 102 6.50 10.27 3.28
N ILE A 103 6.29 9.22 2.50
CA ILE A 103 5.67 7.95 2.91
C ILE A 103 6.75 6.88 2.94
N PHE A 104 6.91 6.27 4.10
CA PHE A 104 7.74 5.10 4.32
C PHE A 104 6.84 3.89 4.44
N VAL A 105 7.18 2.83 3.73
CA VAL A 105 6.47 1.56 3.79
C VAL A 105 7.45 0.45 4.11
N ASP A 106 7.04 -0.48 4.96
CA ASP A 106 7.78 -1.69 5.30
C ASP A 106 6.85 -2.90 5.16
N VAL A 107 7.19 -3.82 4.27
CA VAL A 107 6.48 -5.09 4.10
C VAL A 107 7.42 -6.19 4.55
N GLN A 108 7.00 -6.96 5.54
CA GLN A 108 7.81 -7.99 6.17
C GLN A 108 7.07 -9.32 6.11
N MET A 109 7.73 -10.34 5.60
CA MET A 109 7.29 -11.73 5.76
C MET A 109 7.67 -12.20 7.17
N ARG A 110 6.67 -12.69 7.89
CA ARG A 110 6.79 -13.12 9.28
C ARG A 110 6.49 -14.61 9.39
N ASP A 111 7.34 -15.33 10.11
CA ASP A 111 7.11 -16.74 10.40
C ASP A 111 6.00 -16.95 11.46
N PRO A 112 5.55 -18.18 11.73
CA PRO A 112 4.54 -18.43 12.77
C PRO A 112 4.99 -18.06 14.19
N SER A 113 6.30 -17.90 14.43
CA SER A 113 6.84 -17.42 15.70
C SER A 113 6.84 -15.89 15.80
N GLY A 114 6.60 -15.19 14.67
CA GLY A 114 6.60 -13.74 14.56
C GLY A 114 7.96 -13.16 14.16
N GLU A 115 8.96 -13.98 13.83
CA GLU A 115 10.26 -13.50 13.35
C GLU A 115 10.20 -13.07 11.89
N GLN A 116 10.91 -11.98 11.56
CA GLN A 116 11.02 -11.53 10.18
C GLN A 116 11.97 -12.45 9.42
N PHE A 117 11.47 -13.04 8.34
CA PHE A 117 12.26 -13.88 7.45
C PHE A 117 12.72 -13.11 6.21
N CYS A 118 11.80 -12.41 5.55
CA CYS A 118 12.08 -11.57 4.38
C CYS A 118 11.37 -10.22 4.52
N GLY A 119 11.74 -9.24 3.70
CA GLY A 119 10.99 -8.00 3.64
C GLY A 119 11.56 -6.99 2.66
N GLN A 120 10.79 -5.93 2.44
CA GLN A 120 11.19 -4.82 1.60
C GLN A 120 10.69 -3.50 2.17
N LYS A 121 11.52 -2.47 2.06
CA LYS A 121 11.17 -1.11 2.44
C LYS A 121 11.09 -0.22 1.21
N SER A 122 10.18 0.75 1.22
CA SER A 122 10.13 1.80 0.21
C SER A 122 9.99 3.17 0.86
N THR A 123 10.44 4.18 0.15
CA THR A 123 10.29 5.58 0.53
C THR A 123 9.87 6.36 -0.70
N ASN A 124 8.72 7.02 -0.62
CA ASN A 124 8.16 7.80 -1.70
C ASN A 124 7.85 9.20 -1.17
N ALA A 125 8.16 10.24 -1.95
CA ALA A 125 8.09 11.63 -1.51
C ALA A 125 7.30 12.48 -2.50
N SER A 126 7.15 13.77 -2.19
CA SER A 126 6.52 14.77 -3.05
C SER A 126 5.00 14.57 -3.24
N TYR A 127 4.32 14.04 -2.21
CA TYR A 127 2.85 13.98 -2.20
C TYR A 127 2.26 15.20 -1.50
N SER A 128 1.24 15.83 -2.07
CA SER A 128 0.53 16.95 -1.44
C SER A 128 -0.86 16.54 -0.96
N CYS A 129 -1.49 17.40 -0.16
CA CYS A 129 -2.89 17.21 0.25
C CYS A 129 -3.85 16.99 -0.93
N SER A 130 -3.68 17.72 -2.03
CA SER A 130 -4.50 17.53 -3.24
C SER A 130 -4.27 16.18 -3.92
N TYR A 131 -3.05 15.66 -3.84
CA TYR A 131 -2.72 14.35 -4.40
C TYR A 131 -3.50 13.25 -3.66
N PHE A 132 -3.45 13.26 -2.32
CA PHE A 132 -4.24 12.34 -1.49
C PHE A 132 -5.75 12.50 -1.72
N GLY A 133 -6.26 13.73 -1.71
CA GLY A 133 -7.70 14.01 -1.79
C GLY A 133 -8.36 13.70 -3.13
N THR A 134 -7.60 13.44 -4.20
CA THR A 134 -8.18 13.14 -5.52
C THR A 134 -8.36 11.63 -5.74
N ASN A 135 -7.33 10.82 -5.45
CA ASN A 135 -7.35 9.39 -5.77
C ASN A 135 -6.73 8.49 -4.70
N GLY A 136 -6.26 9.05 -3.58
CA GLY A 136 -5.34 8.37 -2.67
C GLY A 136 -3.95 8.19 -3.27
N VAL A 137 -3.09 7.42 -2.57
CA VAL A 137 -1.71 7.17 -2.98
C VAL A 137 -1.43 5.69 -3.22
N GLY A 138 -1.09 5.35 -4.47
CA GLY A 138 -0.53 4.04 -4.81
C GLY A 138 0.98 4.05 -4.67
N ILE A 139 1.51 3.14 -3.85
CA ILE A 139 2.95 2.91 -3.69
C ILE A 139 3.44 1.99 -4.81
N PRO A 140 4.58 2.28 -5.47
CA PRO A 140 5.16 1.38 -6.45
C PRO A 140 5.35 -0.03 -5.89
N ILE A 141 5.07 -1.05 -6.71
CA ILE A 141 5.09 -2.46 -6.27
C ILE A 141 6.44 -2.79 -5.63
N LEU A 142 6.41 -3.25 -4.38
CA LEU A 142 7.61 -3.71 -3.67
C LEU A 142 7.94 -5.14 -4.10
N THR A 143 9.20 -5.42 -4.43
CA THR A 143 9.66 -6.80 -4.65
C THR A 143 10.43 -7.25 -3.41
N ILE A 144 9.94 -8.31 -2.78
CA ILE A 144 10.55 -8.94 -1.60
C ILE A 144 11.60 -9.95 -2.08
N TYR A 145 12.76 -9.92 -1.43
CA TYR A 145 13.91 -10.79 -1.69
C TYR A 145 14.41 -11.42 -0.39
#